data_AF-A0A3S5J8U1-F1
#
_entry.id   AF-A0A3S5J8U1-F1
#
_cell.length_a   1.000
_cell.length_b   1.000
_cell.length_c   1.000
_cell.angle_alpha   90.00
_cell.angle_beta   90.00
_cell.angle_gamma   90.00
#
_symmetry.space_group_name_H-M   'P 1'
#
loop_
_entity.id
_entity.type
_entity.pdbx_description
1 polymer ?
#
loop_
_entity_poly.entity_id
_entity_poly.type
_entity_poly.pdbx_seq_one_letter_code
_entity_poly.pdbx_strand_id
1 'polypeptide(L)'
;MTVLIGIFFTIIAAAFAALAALGLPGTWLVIMLAAIVDLIEYFWRGGDDLTFGWVAFAVALVLATVAEIIEFVAGAAGAKAGGASRRGTLGAIIGGFVGGIVGTFLIPIPLLGTLTGAALGAAGGALVGELTKDGAKFQDTLRPATGAAAGRIAGTVIKIGFAVAIWLQMSIAAFI
;
A
#
# COMPACT_ATOMS: atom_id res chain seq x y z
N MET A 1 -26.20 -3.07 19.94
CA MET A 1 -25.90 -2.32 18.70
C MET A 1 -24.45 -2.49 18.28
N THR A 2 -23.51 -2.58 19.22
CA THR A 2 -22.07 -2.85 18.98
C THR A 2 -21.78 -4.07 18.10
N VAL A 3 -22.46 -5.21 18.31
CA VAL A 3 -22.22 -6.42 17.49
C VAL A 3 -22.53 -6.23 16.00
N LEU A 4 -23.62 -5.52 15.66
CA LEU A 4 -23.98 -5.26 14.25
C LEU A 4 -22.97 -4.31 13.59
N ILE A 5 -22.52 -3.29 14.32
CA ILE A 5 -21.47 -2.36 13.88
C ILE A 5 -20.17 -3.12 13.62
N GLY A 6 -19.76 -3.99 14.55
CA GLY A 6 -18.56 -4.81 14.40
C GLY A 6 -18.62 -5.75 13.20
N ILE A 7 -19.77 -6.40 12.95
CA ILE A 7 -19.97 -7.26 11.77
C ILE A 7 -19.86 -6.44 10.48
N PHE A 8 -20.56 -5.30 10.40
CA PHE A 8 -20.55 -4.45 9.22
C PHE A 8 -19.15 -3.88 8.94
N PHE A 9 -18.49 -3.38 9.99
CA PHE A 9 -17.11 -2.93 9.94
C PHE A 9 -16.19 -4.03 9.40
N THR A 10 -16.24 -5.23 9.98
CA THR A 10 -15.36 -6.35 9.62
C THR A 10 -15.49 -6.72 8.14
N ILE A 11 -16.72 -6.75 7.61
CA ILE A 11 -16.98 -7.09 6.20
C ILE A 11 -16.42 -6.02 5.26
N ILE A 12 -16.66 -4.75 5.54
CA ILE A 12 -16.18 -3.66 4.68
C ILE A 12 -14.66 -3.49 4.81
N ALA A 13 -14.13 -3.60 6.03
CA ALA A 13 -12.70 -3.54 6.28
C ALA A 13 -11.95 -4.68 5.57
N ALA A 14 -12.56 -5.86 5.39
CA ALA A 14 -11.98 -6.93 4.59
C ALA A 14 -11.83 -6.51 3.12
N ALA A 15 -12.84 -5.86 2.54
CA ALA A 15 -12.77 -5.33 1.18
C ALA A 15 -11.69 -4.25 1.06
N PHE A 16 -11.59 -3.32 2.02
CA PHE A 16 -10.53 -2.31 2.05
C PHE A 16 -9.13 -2.91 2.24
N ALA A 17 -8.97 -3.90 3.10
CA ALA A 17 -7.70 -4.61 3.27
C ALA A 17 -7.30 -5.34 1.98
N ALA A 18 -8.25 -5.92 1.23
CA ALA A 18 -7.98 -6.52 -0.07
C ALA A 18 -7.49 -5.49 -1.11
N LEU A 19 -7.87 -4.21 -0.98
CA LEU A 19 -7.30 -3.14 -1.83
C LEU A 19 -5.80 -2.96 -1.62
N ALA A 20 -5.23 -3.36 -0.47
CA ALA A 20 -3.77 -3.32 -0.28
C ALA A 20 -3.03 -4.30 -1.22
N ALA A 21 -3.68 -5.40 -1.63
CA ALA A 21 -3.14 -6.30 -2.65
C ALA A 21 -3.13 -5.67 -4.05
N LEU A 22 -3.94 -4.62 -4.25
CA LEU A 22 -3.89 -3.76 -5.42
C LEU A 22 -2.77 -2.71 -5.31
N GLY A 23 -1.99 -2.64 -4.23
CA GLY A 23 -1.07 -1.51 -4.04
C GLY A 23 -1.80 -0.17 -3.82
N LEU A 24 -3.10 -0.19 -3.56
CA LEU A 24 -3.89 0.98 -3.13
C LEU A 24 -3.72 1.19 -1.61
N PRO A 25 -4.05 2.38 -1.08
CA PRO A 25 -3.94 2.69 0.35
C PRO A 25 -5.04 2.01 1.22
N GLY A 26 -5.25 0.71 1.04
CA GLY A 26 -6.32 -0.06 1.68
C GLY A 26 -6.24 -0.09 3.21
N THR A 27 -5.04 -0.13 3.78
CA THR A 27 -4.82 -0.06 5.23
C THR A 27 -5.32 1.25 5.84
N TRP A 28 -5.13 2.36 5.13
CA TRP A 28 -5.65 3.67 5.53
C TRP A 28 -7.17 3.75 5.46
N LEU A 29 -7.78 3.08 4.48
CA LEU A 29 -9.23 3.01 4.35
C LEU A 29 -9.87 2.21 5.50
N VAL A 30 -9.22 1.14 5.98
CA VAL A 30 -9.65 0.43 7.20
C VAL A 30 -9.63 1.35 8.41
N ILE A 31 -8.54 2.08 8.61
CA ILE A 31 -8.38 3.03 9.73
C ILE A 31 -9.41 4.16 9.64
N MET A 32 -9.62 4.70 8.44
CA MET A 32 -10.61 5.75 8.19
C MET A 32 -12.04 5.26 8.47
N LEU A 33 -12.38 4.04 8.07
CA LEU A 33 -13.68 3.45 8.38
C LEU A 33 -13.91 3.36 9.88
N ALA A 34 -12.91 2.90 10.65
CA ALA A 34 -12.99 2.83 12.10
C ALA A 34 -13.19 4.21 12.73
N ALA A 35 -12.44 5.22 12.25
CA ALA A 35 -12.58 6.59 12.70
C ALA A 35 -13.97 7.17 12.39
N ILE A 36 -14.56 6.82 11.23
CA ILE A 36 -15.92 7.22 10.88
C ILE A 36 -16.95 6.56 11.82
N VAL A 37 -16.78 5.28 12.15
CA VAL A 37 -17.65 4.59 13.12
C VAL A 37 -17.63 5.31 14.48
N ASP A 38 -16.44 5.55 15.03
CA ASP A 38 -16.29 6.24 16.32
C ASP A 38 -16.82 7.67 16.27
N LEU A 39 -16.61 8.38 15.16
CA LEU A 39 -17.14 9.74 14.99
C LEU A 39 -18.68 9.74 15.00
N ILE A 40 -19.31 8.79 14.33
CA ILE A 40 -20.77 8.63 14.33
C ILE A 40 -21.26 8.31 15.75
N GLU A 41 -20.61 7.40 16.47
CA GLU A 41 -20.97 7.05 17.85
C GLU A 41 -20.77 8.23 18.80
N TYR A 42 -19.72 9.02 18.64
CA TYR A 42 -19.48 10.24 19.41
C TYR A 42 -20.66 11.21 19.30
N PHE A 43 -21.11 11.51 18.08
CA PHE A 43 -22.23 12.43 17.87
C PHE A 43 -23.58 11.87 18.29
N TRP A 44 -23.77 10.55 18.27
CA TRP A 44 -25.06 9.93 18.60
C TRP A 44 -25.21 9.59 20.09
N ARG A 45 -24.11 9.22 20.76
CA ARG A 45 -24.09 8.63 22.11
C ARG A 45 -23.34 9.49 23.14
N GLY A 46 -22.68 10.57 22.72
CA GLY A 46 -22.00 11.50 23.64
C GLY A 46 -20.56 11.12 23.99
N GLY A 47 -20.00 10.06 23.40
CA GLY A 47 -18.57 9.74 23.46
C GLY A 47 -18.11 8.90 24.66
N ASP A 48 -19.00 8.48 25.55
CA ASP A 48 -18.61 7.77 26.79
C ASP A 48 -18.20 6.30 26.60
N ASP A 49 -18.43 5.70 25.43
CA ASP A 49 -18.00 4.33 25.09
C ASP A 49 -17.90 4.17 23.56
N LEU A 50 -16.77 4.60 22.98
CA LEU A 50 -16.48 4.41 21.54
C LEU A 50 -16.06 2.97 21.25
N THR A 51 -16.44 2.47 20.08
CA THR A 51 -16.11 1.11 19.63
C THR A 51 -14.60 0.86 19.55
N PHE A 52 -13.80 1.84 19.09
CA PHE A 52 -12.36 1.65 18.94
C PHE A 52 -11.56 2.44 19.98
N GLY A 53 -10.79 1.73 20.81
CA GLY A 53 -9.85 2.36 21.72
C GLY A 53 -8.69 3.07 21.00
N TRP A 54 -8.16 4.15 21.57
CA TRP A 54 -7.02 4.91 21.00
C TRP A 54 -5.78 4.04 20.73
N VAL A 55 -5.58 2.97 21.51
CA VAL A 55 -4.49 1.99 21.31
C VAL A 55 -4.66 1.23 20.01
N ALA A 56 -5.90 0.86 19.64
CA ALA A 56 -6.19 0.17 18.38
C ALA A 56 -5.80 1.04 17.18
N PHE A 57 -6.14 2.33 17.22
CA PHE A 57 -5.71 3.30 16.20
C PHE A 57 -4.19 3.46 16.15
N ALA A 58 -3.53 3.59 17.31
CA ALA A 58 -2.08 3.76 17.36
C ALA A 58 -1.34 2.55 16.74
N VAL A 59 -1.77 1.33 17.06
CA VAL A 59 -1.21 0.10 16.47
C VAL A 59 -1.47 0.06 14.96
N ALA A 60 -2.71 0.32 14.53
CA ALA A 60 -3.06 0.29 13.12
C ALA A 60 -2.28 1.34 12.30
N LEU A 61 -2.12 2.56 12.82
CA LEU A 61 -1.36 3.64 12.18
C LEU A 61 0.12 3.29 12.02
N VAL A 62 0.74 2.71 13.05
CA VAL A 62 2.14 2.25 12.99
C VAL A 62 2.28 1.15 11.94
N LEU A 63 1.42 0.12 11.98
CA LEU A 63 1.45 -0.98 11.01
C LEU A 63 1.23 -0.48 9.58
N ALA A 64 0.27 0.41 9.35
CA ALA A 64 -0.03 0.96 8.03
C ALA A 64 1.16 1.77 7.49
N THR A 65 1.78 2.60 8.34
CA THR A 65 2.95 3.40 7.98
C THR A 65 4.14 2.51 7.61
N VAL A 66 4.42 1.50 8.44
CA VAL A 66 5.50 0.53 8.19
C VAL A 66 5.26 -0.22 6.89
N ALA A 67 4.02 -0.66 6.63
CA ALA A 67 3.66 -1.38 5.42
C ALA A 67 3.91 -0.55 4.15
N GLU A 68 3.52 0.74 4.15
CA GLU A 68 3.77 1.63 3.02
C GLU A 68 5.26 1.89 2.82
N ILE A 69 6.00 2.15 3.90
CA ILE A 69 7.46 2.34 3.82
C ILE A 69 8.13 1.11 3.21
N ILE A 70 7.77 -0.09 3.67
CA ILE A 70 8.33 -1.34 3.13
C ILE A 70 8.02 -1.47 1.64
N GLU A 71 6.80 -1.16 1.19
CA GLU A 71 6.42 -1.28 -0.21
C GLU A 71 7.25 -0.37 -1.14
N PHE A 72 7.49 0.89 -0.73
CA PHE A 72 8.31 1.82 -1.50
C PHE A 72 9.81 1.49 -1.40
N VAL A 73 10.28 1.16 -0.19
CA VAL A 73 11.69 0.81 0.04
C VAL A 73 12.05 -0.48 -0.68
N ALA A 74 11.18 -1.47 -0.76
CA ALA A 74 11.45 -2.71 -1.48
C ALA A 74 11.67 -2.46 -2.99
N GLY A 75 10.83 -1.60 -3.62
CA GLY A 75 11.04 -1.18 -5.01
C GLY A 75 12.35 -0.43 -5.21
N ALA A 76 12.65 0.53 -4.33
CA ALA A 76 13.89 1.30 -4.35
C ALA A 76 15.14 0.43 -4.13
N ALA A 77 15.07 -0.50 -3.17
CA ALA A 77 16.14 -1.43 -2.83
C ALA A 77 16.38 -2.44 -3.95
N GLY A 78 15.31 -2.96 -4.58
CA GLY A 78 15.40 -3.79 -5.76
C GLY A 78 16.08 -3.09 -6.92
N ALA A 79 15.71 -1.83 -7.19
CA ALA A 79 16.39 -1.01 -8.20
C ALA A 79 17.89 -0.83 -7.88
N LYS A 80 18.20 -0.51 -6.62
CA LYS A 80 19.57 -0.27 -6.15
C LYS A 80 20.43 -1.54 -6.18
N ALA A 81 19.85 -2.70 -5.85
CA ALA A 81 20.49 -4.01 -6.00
C ALA A 81 20.81 -4.34 -7.47
N GLY A 82 19.98 -3.84 -8.40
CA GLY A 82 20.25 -3.88 -9.83
C GLY A 82 21.31 -2.88 -10.33
N GLY A 83 21.85 -2.02 -9.45
CA GLY A 83 22.86 -1.01 -9.79
C GLY A 83 22.30 0.39 -10.08
N ALA A 84 21.05 0.68 -9.73
CA ALA A 84 20.46 1.99 -9.97
C ALA A 84 21.25 3.12 -9.31
N SER A 85 21.39 4.23 -10.02
CA SER A 85 21.79 5.53 -9.47
C SER A 85 20.66 6.14 -8.61
N ARG A 86 20.95 7.26 -7.95
CA ARG A 86 19.93 8.01 -7.19
C ARG A 86 18.74 8.42 -8.06
N ARG A 87 18.97 8.75 -9.33
CA ARG A 87 17.92 9.16 -10.27
C ARG A 87 17.03 7.97 -10.66
N GLY A 88 17.63 6.81 -10.93
CA GLY A 88 16.90 5.57 -11.17
C GLY A 88 16.10 5.11 -9.94
N THR A 89 16.67 5.21 -8.73
CA THR A 89 15.92 4.88 -7.50
C THR A 89 14.70 5.80 -7.32
N LEU A 90 14.87 7.12 -7.48
CA LEU A 90 13.74 8.05 -7.36
C LEU A 90 12.70 7.82 -8.47
N GLY A 91 13.17 7.58 -9.69
CA GLY A 91 12.33 7.21 -10.82
C GLY A 91 11.51 5.95 -10.55
N ALA A 92 12.09 4.92 -9.92
CA ALA A 92 11.38 3.69 -9.54
C ALA A 92 10.22 3.96 -8.57
N ILE A 93 10.43 4.83 -7.57
CA ILE A 93 9.41 5.18 -6.57
C ILE A 93 8.24 5.90 -7.25
N ILE A 94 8.53 6.96 -8.01
CA ILE A 94 7.51 7.78 -8.68
C ILE A 94 6.79 6.95 -9.75
N GLY A 95 7.56 6.25 -10.57
CA GLY A 95 7.05 5.41 -11.63
C GLY A 95 6.17 4.28 -11.09
N GLY A 96 6.55 3.64 -9.98
CA GLY A 96 5.75 2.60 -9.36
C GLY A 96 4.40 3.10 -8.84
N PHE A 97 4.38 4.30 -8.25
CA PHE A 97 3.14 4.94 -7.81
C PHE A 97 2.23 5.32 -8.99
N VAL A 98 2.77 6.05 -9.97
CA VAL A 98 2.02 6.50 -11.15
C VAL A 98 1.55 5.31 -11.98
N GLY A 99 2.43 4.33 -12.20
CA GLY A 99 2.12 3.12 -12.94
C GLY A 99 1.04 2.28 -12.28
N GLY A 100 0.99 2.21 -10.95
CA GLY A 100 -0.12 1.57 -10.23
C GLY A 100 -1.45 2.24 -10.54
N ILE A 101 -1.52 3.57 -10.39
CA ILE A 101 -2.73 4.34 -10.70
C ILE A 101 -3.15 4.11 -12.15
N VAL A 102 -2.23 4.30 -13.10
CA VAL A 102 -2.51 4.13 -14.53
C VAL A 102 -2.94 2.70 -14.88
N GLY A 103 -2.23 1.69 -14.36
CA GLY A 103 -2.54 0.29 -14.60
C GLY A 103 -3.90 -0.14 -14.05
N THR A 104 -4.36 0.47 -12.94
CA THR A 104 -5.70 0.25 -12.39
C THR A 104 -6.80 0.62 -13.39
N PHE A 105 -6.62 1.72 -14.12
CA PHE A 105 -7.62 2.21 -15.07
C PHE A 105 -7.46 1.63 -16.49
N LEU A 106 -6.22 1.33 -16.91
CA LEU A 106 -5.95 0.85 -18.27
C LEU A 106 -6.13 -0.66 -18.45
N ILE A 107 -5.87 -1.46 -17.41
CA ILE A 107 -5.96 -2.92 -17.49
C ILE A 107 -7.20 -3.34 -16.68
N PRO A 108 -8.32 -3.70 -17.33
CA PRO A 108 -9.60 -3.97 -16.67
C PRO A 108 -9.66 -5.36 -16.00
N ILE A 109 -8.54 -5.79 -15.42
CA ILE A 109 -8.45 -7.00 -14.60
C ILE A 109 -8.03 -6.54 -13.20
N PRO A 110 -8.95 -6.53 -12.20
CA PRO A 110 -8.63 -6.19 -10.83
C PRO A 110 -7.44 -7.00 -10.31
N LEU A 111 -6.63 -6.42 -9.41
CA LEU A 111 -5.34 -6.95 -8.93
C LEU A 111 -4.23 -6.94 -9.96
N LEU A 112 -4.43 -7.60 -11.10
CA LEU A 112 -3.39 -7.72 -12.12
C LEU A 112 -3.06 -6.37 -12.74
N GLY A 113 -4.07 -5.56 -13.06
CA GLY A 113 -3.84 -4.25 -13.67
C GLY A 113 -2.98 -3.32 -12.82
N THR A 114 -3.31 -3.20 -11.54
CA THR A 114 -2.57 -2.32 -10.62
C THR A 114 -1.19 -2.88 -10.28
N LEU A 115 -1.08 -4.19 -10.01
CA LEU A 115 0.21 -4.81 -9.68
C LEU A 115 1.18 -4.76 -10.87
N THR A 116 0.70 -5.12 -12.06
CA THR A 116 1.48 -5.02 -13.30
C THR A 116 1.80 -3.57 -13.64
N GLY A 117 0.84 -2.66 -13.50
CA GLY A 117 1.07 -1.23 -13.69
C GLY A 117 2.14 -0.68 -12.74
N ALA A 118 2.10 -1.03 -11.46
CA ALA A 118 3.08 -0.59 -10.47
C ALA A 118 4.47 -1.19 -10.75
N ALA A 119 4.55 -2.47 -11.13
CA ALA A 119 5.81 -3.12 -11.47
C ALA A 119 6.43 -2.51 -12.75
N LEU A 120 5.65 -2.36 -13.81
CA LEU A 120 6.08 -1.76 -15.08
C LEU A 120 6.41 -0.28 -14.92
N GLY A 121 5.62 0.44 -14.13
CA GLY A 121 5.88 1.83 -13.79
C GLY A 121 7.18 1.98 -13.01
N ALA A 122 7.45 1.12 -12.03
CA ALA A 122 8.71 1.14 -11.28
C ALA A 122 9.90 0.83 -12.19
N ALA A 123 9.78 -0.18 -13.06
CA ALA A 123 10.80 -0.50 -14.05
C ALA A 123 11.04 0.65 -15.04
N GLY A 124 9.98 1.22 -15.62
CA GLY A 124 10.05 2.32 -16.57
C GLY A 124 10.59 3.60 -15.93
N GLY A 125 10.16 3.90 -14.70
CA GLY A 125 10.68 5.02 -13.93
C GLY A 125 12.17 4.87 -13.60
N ALA A 126 12.61 3.68 -13.19
CA ALA A 126 14.02 3.37 -13.00
C ALA A 126 14.83 3.56 -14.30
N LEU A 127 14.30 3.04 -15.41
CA LEU A 127 14.92 3.13 -16.72
C LEU A 127 15.08 4.58 -17.18
N VAL A 128 14.00 5.38 -17.10
CA VAL A 128 14.03 6.81 -17.45
C VAL A 128 15.02 7.55 -16.54
N GLY A 129 15.01 7.26 -15.25
CA GLY A 129 15.94 7.86 -14.29
C GLY A 129 17.39 7.56 -14.62
N GLU A 130 17.71 6.32 -15.00
CA GLU A 130 19.07 5.94 -15.40
C GLU A 130 19.49 6.54 -16.74
N LEU A 131 18.59 6.63 -17.73
CA LEU A 131 18.89 7.22 -19.04
C LEU A 131 19.18 8.73 -18.98
N THR A 132 18.78 9.41 -17.90
CA THR A 132 19.14 10.82 -17.70
C THR A 132 20.60 11.04 -17.28
N LYS A 133 21.36 9.96 -17.05
CA LYS A 133 22.77 10.03 -16.71
C LYS A 133 23.63 10.12 -17.98
N ASP A 134 24.62 11.00 -17.97
CA ASP A 134 25.54 11.15 -19.09
C ASP A 134 26.29 9.84 -19.37
N GLY A 135 26.28 9.43 -20.64
CA GLY A 135 26.91 8.19 -21.09
C GLY A 135 26.17 6.90 -20.72
N ALA A 136 24.93 6.98 -20.21
CA ALA A 136 24.13 5.80 -19.91
C ALA A 136 23.83 4.98 -21.18
N LYS A 137 24.10 3.68 -21.13
CA LYS A 137 23.68 2.73 -22.15
C LYS A 137 22.38 2.06 -21.69
N PHE A 138 21.46 1.87 -22.63
CA PHE A 138 20.19 1.19 -22.36
C PHE A 138 20.36 -0.21 -21.76
N GLN A 139 21.41 -0.95 -22.15
CA GLN A 139 21.68 -2.28 -21.61
C GLN A 139 21.99 -2.25 -20.11
N ASP A 140 22.62 -1.18 -19.62
CA ASP A 140 22.99 -1.01 -18.22
C ASP A 140 21.77 -0.64 -17.36
N THR A 141 20.67 -0.16 -17.97
CA THR A 141 19.43 0.23 -17.26
C THR A 141 18.46 -0.93 -17.06
N LEU A 142 18.64 -2.05 -17.77
CA LEU A 142 17.75 -3.20 -17.69
C LEU A 142 17.80 -3.91 -16.34
N ARG A 143 18.99 -4.09 -15.76
CA ARG A 143 19.16 -4.70 -14.43
C ARG A 143 18.54 -3.86 -13.31
N PRO A 144 18.76 -2.53 -13.24
CA PRO A 144 18.01 -1.64 -12.35
C PRO A 144 16.49 -1.73 -12.51
N ALA A 145 16.00 -1.74 -13.76
CA ALA A 145 14.57 -1.75 -14.04
C ALA A 145 13.88 -3.05 -13.60
N THR A 146 14.48 -4.21 -13.90
CA THR A 146 13.94 -5.51 -13.45
C THR A 146 14.02 -5.66 -11.94
N GLY A 147 15.09 -5.17 -11.32
CA GLY A 147 15.23 -5.09 -9.86
C GLY A 147 14.13 -4.24 -9.22
N ALA A 148 13.80 -3.08 -9.81
CA ALA A 148 12.73 -2.21 -9.33
C ALA A 148 11.36 -2.90 -9.35
N ALA A 149 11.03 -3.57 -10.46
CA ALA A 149 9.78 -4.32 -10.61
C ALA A 149 9.69 -5.47 -9.59
N ALA A 150 10.73 -6.29 -9.48
CA ALA A 150 10.76 -7.41 -8.53
C ALA A 150 10.64 -6.92 -7.08
N GLY A 151 11.36 -5.85 -6.73
CA GLY A 151 11.28 -5.20 -5.43
C GLY A 151 9.87 -4.67 -5.12
N ARG A 152 9.20 -4.06 -6.11
CA ARG A 152 7.82 -3.56 -5.95
C ARG A 152 6.82 -4.68 -5.68
N ILE A 153 6.94 -5.81 -6.39
CA ILE A 153 6.08 -6.98 -6.18
C ILE A 153 6.33 -7.57 -4.78
N ALA A 154 7.59 -7.76 -4.40
CA ALA A 154 7.95 -8.28 -3.08
C ALA A 154 7.43 -7.39 -1.94
N GLY A 155 7.56 -6.06 -2.08
CA GLY A 155 7.01 -5.11 -1.13
C GLY A 155 5.49 -5.20 -1.00
N THR A 156 4.78 -5.38 -2.12
CA THR A 156 3.32 -5.55 -2.14
C THR A 156 2.90 -6.81 -1.38
N VAL A 157 3.60 -7.94 -1.58
CA VAL A 157 3.34 -9.19 -0.84
C VAL A 157 3.47 -8.99 0.67
N ILE A 158 4.51 -8.27 1.11
CA ILE A 158 4.70 -7.97 2.53
C ILE A 158 3.56 -7.06 3.05
N LYS A 159 3.19 -6.02 2.28
CA LYS A 159 2.10 -5.09 2.63
C LYS A 159 0.76 -5.81 2.80
N ILE A 160 0.47 -6.83 2.00
CA ILE A 160 -0.74 -7.66 2.17
C ILE A 160 -0.77 -8.30 3.56
N GLY A 161 0.38 -8.81 4.04
CA GLY A 161 0.48 -9.36 5.40
C GLY A 161 0.12 -8.34 6.48
N PHE A 162 0.63 -7.10 6.35
CA PHE A 162 0.25 -6.00 7.24
C PHE A 162 -1.23 -5.63 7.13
N ALA A 163 -1.80 -5.61 5.91
CA ALA A 163 -3.21 -5.31 5.72
C ALA A 163 -4.13 -6.33 6.40
N VAL A 164 -3.79 -7.62 6.30
CA VAL A 164 -4.49 -8.69 7.04
C VAL A 164 -4.34 -8.51 8.54
N ALA A 165 -3.13 -8.19 9.03
CA ALA A 165 -2.90 -7.97 10.46
C ALA A 165 -3.73 -6.80 11.01
N ILE A 166 -3.77 -5.67 10.30
CA ILE A 166 -4.59 -4.49 10.67
C ILE A 166 -6.08 -4.84 10.63
N TRP A 167 -6.53 -5.52 9.57
CA TRP A 167 -7.92 -5.94 9.45
C TRP A 167 -8.34 -6.83 10.62
N LEU A 168 -7.55 -7.86 10.96
CA LEU A 168 -7.85 -8.74 12.09
C LEU A 168 -7.83 -7.99 13.41
N GLN A 169 -6.79 -7.19 13.67
CA GLN A 169 -6.65 -6.43 14.90
C GLN A 169 -7.81 -5.44 15.11
N MET A 170 -8.20 -4.70 14.07
CA MET A 170 -9.32 -3.77 14.14
C MET A 170 -10.66 -4.52 14.23
N SER A 171 -10.80 -5.65 13.53
CA SER A 171 -12.03 -6.46 13.63
C SER A 171 -12.21 -7.00 15.05
N ILE A 172 -11.13 -7.47 15.71
CA ILE A 172 -11.17 -7.88 17.12
C ILE A 172 -11.54 -6.71 18.01
N ALA A 173 -10.91 -5.54 17.80
CA ALA A 173 -11.22 -4.32 18.56
C ALA A 173 -12.69 -3.91 18.46
N ALA A 174 -13.36 -4.20 17.33
CA ALA A 174 -14.77 -3.86 17.14
C ALA A 174 -15.76 -4.71 17.97
N PHE A 175 -15.31 -5.75 18.69
CA PHE A 175 -16.15 -6.65 19.48
C PHE A 175 -15.81 -6.70 20.96
N ILE A 176 -14.77 -5.98 21.41
CA ILE A 176 -14.32 -5.94 22.81
C ILE A 176 -14.57 -4.56 23.39
#